data_AF-A0A077ZKS3-F1
#
_entry.id   AF-A0A077ZKS3-F1
#
_cell.length_a   1.000
_cell.length_b   1.000
_cell.length_c   1.000
_cell.angle_alpha   90.00
_cell.angle_beta   90.00
_cell.angle_gamma   90.00
#
_symmetry.space_group_name_H-M   'P 1'
#
loop_
_entity.id
_entity.type
_entity.pdbx_description
1 polymer ?
#
loop_
_entity_poly.entity_id
_entity_poly.type
_entity_poly.pdbx_seq_one_letter_code
_entity_poly.pdbx_strand_id
1 'polypeptide(L)'
;MVKKGNCPAPSTVPAAGPGTPQPSVPTPLAAPTFLHTDPELWFARLDLFFRHRHVHDEETVFELALSAMTEGTLGTLRNFILTADQQTAPFTALKAVCLDRLTDDRAHQIRQPITDEELAGQPPSVFRGGDLSRQVHLDPSGLGPT
;
A
#
# COMPACT_ATOMS: atom_id res chain seq x y z
N MET A 1 4.34 70.01 55.04
CA MET A 1 5.64 69.30 55.03
C MET A 1 5.40 67.83 54.68
N VAL A 2 6.44 67.18 54.13
CA VAL A 2 6.55 65.76 53.74
C VAL A 2 6.23 65.43 52.28
N LYS A 3 7.33 65.47 51.52
CA LYS A 3 7.65 64.87 50.23
C LYS A 3 7.87 63.37 50.41
N LYS A 4 7.15 62.49 49.69
CA LYS A 4 7.57 61.09 49.46
C LYS A 4 6.79 60.44 48.31
N GLY A 5 7.51 59.72 47.44
CA GLY A 5 6.91 58.80 46.47
C GLY A 5 7.29 59.02 45.01
N ASN A 6 8.58 59.06 44.69
CA ASN A 6 9.06 58.86 43.32
C ASN A 6 9.28 57.35 43.12
N CYS A 7 8.42 56.68 42.35
CA CYS A 7 8.63 55.30 41.88
C CYS A 7 8.74 55.32 40.34
N PRO A 8 9.95 55.44 39.77
CA PRO A 8 10.16 55.20 38.36
C PRO A 8 10.72 53.80 38.14
N ALA A 9 9.96 52.95 37.44
CA ALA A 9 10.50 51.82 36.71
C ALA A 9 9.49 51.38 35.62
N PRO A 10 9.54 51.96 34.41
CA PRO A 10 8.94 51.30 33.26
C PRO A 10 9.82 50.09 32.89
N SER A 11 9.26 48.89 33.06
CA SER A 11 9.85 47.66 32.54
C SER A 11 10.04 47.76 31.04
N THR A 12 11.29 47.91 30.60
CA THR A 12 11.72 47.69 29.22
C THR A 12 11.52 46.21 28.89
N VAL A 13 10.37 45.87 28.31
CA VAL A 13 10.18 44.59 27.61
C VAL A 13 10.82 44.72 26.23
N PRO A 14 11.79 43.86 25.87
CA PRO A 14 12.33 43.83 24.51
C PRO A 14 11.21 43.35 23.59
N ALA A 15 10.72 44.26 22.74
CA ALA A 15 9.75 43.95 21.72
C ALA A 15 10.30 42.85 20.82
N ALA A 16 9.55 41.75 20.76
CA ALA A 16 9.80 40.59 19.94
C ALA A 16 10.16 41.00 18.51
N GLY A 17 11.35 40.56 18.06
CA GLY A 17 11.72 40.67 16.66
C GLY A 17 10.67 39.95 15.80
N PRO A 18 10.22 40.55 14.69
CA PRO A 18 9.33 39.88 13.75
C PRO A 18 10.10 38.72 13.12
N GLY A 19 9.92 37.52 13.66
CA GLY A 19 10.27 36.30 12.95
C GLY A 19 9.48 36.32 11.66
N THR A 20 10.18 36.43 10.53
CA THR A 20 9.56 36.34 9.21
C THR A 20 8.81 35.01 9.14
N PRO A 21 7.48 35.00 8.94
CA PRO A 21 6.77 33.76 8.75
C PRO A 21 7.38 33.05 7.54
N GLN A 22 7.98 31.90 7.78
CA GLN A 22 8.58 31.08 6.74
C GLN A 22 7.53 30.87 5.64
N PRO A 23 7.82 31.19 4.37
CA PRO A 23 6.88 30.99 3.29
C PRO A 23 6.59 29.50 3.17
N SER A 24 5.43 29.07 3.68
CA SER A 24 4.89 27.75 3.36
C SER A 24 4.44 27.83 1.91
N VAL A 25 5.27 27.32 0.99
CA VAL A 25 4.87 27.16 -0.40
C VAL A 25 3.58 26.34 -0.44
N PRO A 26 2.46 26.87 -0.98
CA PRO A 26 1.25 26.10 -1.16
C PRO A 26 1.49 25.13 -2.32
N THR A 27 2.16 24.02 -2.05
CA THR A 27 2.23 22.94 -3.04
C THR A 27 0.83 22.33 -3.11
N PRO A 28 0.19 22.29 -4.30
CA PRO A 28 -1.03 21.52 -4.51
C PRO A 28 -0.67 20.03 -4.35
N LEU A 29 -0.65 19.57 -3.10
CA LEU A 29 -0.46 18.17 -2.78
C LEU A 29 -1.84 17.54 -2.94
N ALA A 30 -1.97 16.71 -3.96
CA ALA A 30 -3.04 15.74 -4.06
C ALA A 30 -2.96 14.75 -2.89
N ALA A 31 -4.07 14.09 -2.57
CA ALA A 31 -4.08 13.03 -1.59
C ALA A 31 -3.05 11.94 -1.97
N PRO A 32 -2.36 11.31 -1.00
CA PRO A 32 -1.41 10.24 -1.24
C PRO A 32 -2.03 9.12 -2.07
N THR A 33 -1.34 8.67 -3.12
CA THR A 33 -1.78 7.53 -3.94
C THR A 33 -2.01 6.28 -3.09
N PHE A 34 -3.10 5.57 -3.36
CA PHE A 34 -3.47 4.35 -2.64
C PHE A 34 -2.37 3.27 -2.67
N LEU A 35 -2.14 2.65 -1.51
CA LEU A 35 -1.13 1.59 -1.32
C LEU A 35 -1.81 0.27 -0.98
N HIS A 36 -2.05 -0.56 -2.00
CA HIS A 36 -2.75 -1.84 -1.83
C HIS A 36 -1.97 -2.85 -0.97
N THR A 37 -0.63 -2.79 -1.00
CA THR A 37 0.25 -3.66 -0.21
C THR A 37 0.19 -3.41 1.29
N ASP A 38 -0.21 -2.21 1.72
CA ASP A 38 -0.32 -1.83 3.13
C ASP A 38 -1.37 -0.72 3.29
N PRO A 39 -2.67 -1.10 3.33
CA PRO A 39 -3.76 -0.13 3.44
C PRO A 39 -3.75 0.61 4.78
N GLU A 40 -3.29 -0.02 5.87
CA GLU A 40 -3.16 0.61 7.18
C GLU A 40 -2.16 1.78 7.12
N LEU A 41 -0.99 1.55 6.52
CA LEU A 41 0.01 2.61 6.32
C LEU A 41 -0.53 3.74 5.44
N TRP A 42 -1.31 3.41 4.41
CA TRP A 42 -1.93 4.43 3.57
C TRP A 42 -2.92 5.30 4.35
N PHE A 43 -3.78 4.70 5.18
CA PHE A 43 -4.68 5.47 6.04
C PHE A 43 -3.93 6.32 7.06
N ALA A 44 -2.82 5.82 7.63
CA ALA A 44 -1.98 6.62 8.53
C ALA A 44 -1.37 7.84 7.80
N ARG A 45 -0.94 7.67 6.55
CA ARG A 45 -0.47 8.79 5.71
C ARG A 45 -1.58 9.78 5.38
N LEU A 46 -2.80 9.30 5.10
CA LEU A 46 -3.97 10.15 4.90
C LEU A 46 -4.31 10.96 6.14
N ASP A 47 -4.32 10.34 7.32
CA ASP A 47 -4.62 11.01 8.59
C ASP A 47 -3.63 12.18 8.82
N LEU A 48 -2.34 11.97 8.53
CA LEU A 48 -1.33 13.04 8.60
C LEU A 48 -1.55 14.13 7.54
N PHE A 49 -1.89 13.72 6.31
CA PHE A 49 -2.14 14.62 5.20
C PHE A 49 -3.32 15.56 5.49
N PHE A 50 -4.46 15.03 5.93
CA PHE A 50 -5.65 15.82 6.24
C PHE A 50 -5.46 16.69 7.48
N ARG A 51 -4.77 16.19 8.51
CA ARG A 51 -4.40 16.99 9.69
C ARG A 51 -3.56 18.21 9.33
N HIS A 52 -2.58 18.03 8.45
CA HIS A 52 -1.74 19.15 8.00
C HIS A 52 -2.50 20.16 7.13
N ARG A 53 -3.61 19.74 6.51
CA ARG A 53 -4.47 20.58 5.67
C ARG A 53 -5.68 21.14 6.41
N HIS A 54 -5.84 20.82 7.69
CA HIS A 54 -7.01 21.17 8.49
C HIS A 54 -8.34 20.71 7.85
N VAL A 55 -8.31 19.61 7.10
CA VAL A 55 -9.52 18.97 6.56
C VAL A 55 -9.99 17.99 7.62
N HIS A 56 -11.12 18.32 8.25
CA HIS A 56 -11.71 17.53 9.34
C HIS A 56 -13.14 17.08 9.02
N ASP A 57 -13.70 17.58 7.94
CA ASP A 57 -15.04 17.24 7.49
C ASP A 57 -15.06 15.82 6.91
N GLU A 58 -15.85 14.93 7.51
CA GLU A 58 -15.89 13.51 7.14
C GLU A 58 -16.26 13.29 5.67
N GLU A 59 -17.17 14.09 5.11
CA GLU A 59 -17.59 14.00 3.71
C GLU A 59 -16.45 14.40 2.77
N THR A 60 -15.82 15.54 3.04
CA THR A 60 -14.65 16.02 2.28
C THR A 60 -13.48 15.03 2.35
N VAL A 61 -13.19 14.50 3.54
CA VAL A 61 -12.12 13.51 3.73
C VAL A 61 -12.46 12.21 2.97
N PHE A 62 -13.72 11.77 3.01
CA PHE A 62 -14.19 10.60 2.29
C PHE A 62 -14.02 10.76 0.78
N GLU A 63 -14.49 11.86 0.19
CA GLU A 63 -14.36 12.13 -1.24
C GLU A 63 -12.89 12.18 -1.68
N LEU A 64 -12.05 12.87 -0.91
CA LEU A 64 -10.61 12.97 -1.18
C LEU A 64 -9.92 11.60 -1.07
N ALA A 65 -10.33 10.76 -0.11
CA ALA A 65 -9.82 9.40 0.01
C ALA A 65 -10.21 8.53 -1.20
N LEU A 66 -11.47 8.58 -1.64
CA LEU A 66 -11.92 7.86 -2.83
C LEU A 66 -11.17 8.31 -4.10
N SER A 67 -10.90 9.61 -4.24
CA SER A 67 -10.18 10.15 -5.39
C SER A 67 -8.73 9.64 -5.52
N ALA A 68 -8.16 9.16 -4.41
CA ALA A 68 -6.79 8.63 -4.37
C ALA A 68 -6.72 7.10 -4.60
N MET A 69 -7.87 6.42 -4.62
CA MET A 69 -7.97 4.98 -4.84
C MET A 69 -7.97 4.60 -6.32
N THR A 70 -7.50 3.39 -6.61
CA THR A 70 -7.57 2.81 -7.96
C THR A 70 -8.96 2.25 -8.24
N GLU A 71 -9.36 2.21 -9.51
CA GLU A 71 -10.68 1.66 -9.92
C GLU A 71 -10.89 0.23 -9.43
N GLY A 72 -9.84 -0.59 -9.42
CA GLY A 72 -9.91 -1.95 -8.89
C GLY A 72 -10.26 -1.99 -7.39
N THR A 73 -9.70 -1.07 -6.60
CA THR A 73 -10.01 -0.95 -5.16
C THR A 73 -11.43 -0.43 -4.95
N LEU A 74 -11.85 0.57 -5.73
CA LEU A 74 -13.21 1.08 -5.71
C LEU A 74 -14.23 -0.01 -6.09
N GLY A 75 -13.89 -0.89 -7.02
CA GLY A 75 -14.68 -2.07 -7.36
C GLY A 75 -14.96 -2.99 -6.16
N THR A 76 -13.93 -3.30 -5.36
CA THR A 76 -14.06 -4.09 -4.11
C THR A 76 -14.93 -3.41 -3.06
N LEU A 77 -14.93 -2.07 -3.05
CA LEU A 77 -15.67 -1.23 -2.09
C LEU A 77 -17.02 -0.76 -2.63
N ARG A 78 -17.39 -1.12 -3.86
CA ARG A 78 -18.56 -0.62 -4.58
C ARG A 78 -19.84 -0.65 -3.75
N ASN A 79 -20.13 -1.78 -3.11
CA ASN A 79 -21.33 -1.93 -2.31
C ASN A 79 -21.39 -0.94 -1.14
N PHE A 80 -20.24 -0.64 -0.53
CA PHE A 80 -20.16 0.36 0.53
C PHE A 80 -20.35 1.77 -0.02
N ILE A 81 -19.65 2.11 -1.11
CA ILE A 81 -19.71 3.44 -1.74
C ILE A 81 -21.16 3.80 -2.15
N LEU A 82 -21.92 2.84 -2.69
CA LEU A 82 -23.32 3.03 -3.07
C LEU A 82 -24.28 3.24 -1.88
N THR A 83 -23.82 3.00 -0.65
CA THR A 83 -24.59 3.18 0.60
C THR A 83 -23.93 4.19 1.54
N ALA A 84 -22.93 4.93 1.05
CA ALA A 84 -22.12 5.82 1.88
C ALA A 84 -22.94 7.02 2.41
N ASP A 85 -23.97 7.45 1.66
CA ASP A 85 -24.93 8.49 2.05
C ASP A 85 -25.72 8.14 3.33
N GLN A 86 -25.79 6.86 3.67
CA GLN A 86 -26.46 6.36 4.86
C GLN A 86 -25.54 6.37 6.10
N GLN A 87 -24.26 6.68 5.93
CA GLN A 87 -23.27 6.68 7.00
C GLN A 87 -23.16 8.08 7.62
N THR A 88 -23.24 8.15 8.96
CA THR A 88 -23.00 9.41 9.68
C THR A 88 -21.54 9.87 9.61
N ALA A 89 -20.60 8.93 9.45
CA ALA A 89 -19.17 9.16 9.36
C ALA A 89 -18.58 8.32 8.21
N PRO A 90 -18.79 8.76 6.95
CA PRO A 90 -18.48 7.96 5.76
C PRO A 90 -17.00 7.60 5.63
N PHE A 91 -16.07 8.49 6.02
CA PHE A 91 -14.64 8.17 5.97
C PHE A 91 -14.25 7.18 7.06
N THR A 92 -14.76 7.36 8.28
CA THR A 92 -14.54 6.40 9.37
C THR A 92 -15.07 5.00 9.00
N ALA A 93 -16.27 4.93 8.42
CA ALA A 93 -16.84 3.67 7.95
C ALA A 93 -16.06 3.09 6.75
N LEU A 94 -15.61 3.93 5.81
CA LEU A 94 -14.74 3.52 4.70
C LEU A 94 -13.48 2.86 5.23
N LYS A 95 -12.80 3.47 6.21
CA LYS A 95 -11.59 2.93 6.83
C LYS A 95 -11.83 1.53 7.40
N ALA A 96 -12.92 1.34 8.14
CA ALA A 96 -13.27 0.04 8.69
C ALA A 96 -13.50 -1.02 7.60
N VAL A 97 -14.31 -0.71 6.57
CA VAL A 97 -14.60 -1.64 5.48
C VAL A 97 -13.37 -1.95 4.63
N CYS A 98 -12.53 -0.95 4.35
CA CYS A 98 -11.28 -1.14 3.62
C CYS A 98 -10.35 -2.11 4.35
N LEU A 99 -10.15 -1.90 5.66
CA LEU A 99 -9.25 -2.75 6.44
C LEU A 99 -9.80 -4.16 6.60
N ASP A 100 -11.10 -4.33 6.76
CA ASP A 100 -11.74 -5.65 6.83
C ASP A 100 -11.58 -6.42 5.51
N ARG A 101 -12.01 -5.83 4.39
CA ARG A 101 -12.05 -6.53 3.09
C ARG A 101 -10.68 -6.74 2.44
N LEU A 102 -9.79 -5.74 2.52
CA LEU A 102 -8.49 -5.83 1.84
C LEU A 102 -7.50 -6.70 2.61
N THR A 103 -7.62 -6.75 3.94
CA THR A 103 -6.81 -7.66 4.75
C THR A 103 -7.26 -9.11 4.55
N ASP A 104 -8.56 -9.34 4.41
CA ASP A 104 -9.10 -10.65 4.06
C ASP A 104 -8.65 -11.10 2.67
N ASP A 105 -8.74 -10.23 1.65
CA ASP A 105 -8.24 -10.51 0.29
C ASP A 105 -6.75 -10.88 0.29
N ARG A 106 -5.93 -10.16 1.07
CA ARG A 106 -4.51 -10.49 1.25
C ARG A 106 -4.32 -11.84 1.93
N ALA A 107 -5.10 -12.15 2.97
CA ALA A 107 -5.05 -13.44 3.64
C ALA A 107 -5.42 -14.57 2.68
N HIS A 108 -6.41 -14.36 1.81
CA HIS A 108 -6.78 -15.29 0.75
C HIS A 108 -5.69 -15.44 -0.32
N GLN A 109 -5.03 -14.35 -0.73
CA GLN A 109 -3.93 -14.39 -1.69
C GLN A 109 -2.73 -15.20 -1.17
N ILE A 110 -2.42 -15.08 0.13
CA ILE A 110 -1.34 -15.84 0.77
C ILE A 110 -1.74 -17.31 0.97
N ARG A 111 -3.02 -17.56 1.25
CA ARG A 111 -3.56 -18.91 1.47
C ARG A 111 -3.94 -19.63 0.19
N GLN A 112 -3.83 -19.01 -0.99
CA GLN A 112 -3.87 -19.78 -2.21
C GLN A 112 -2.78 -20.84 -2.07
N PRO A 113 -3.19 -22.11 -2.00
CA PRO A 113 -2.22 -23.16 -1.81
C PRO A 113 -1.28 -23.06 -3.01
N ILE A 114 0.00 -23.36 -2.79
CA ILE A 114 0.96 -23.60 -3.87
C ILE A 114 0.55 -24.94 -4.54
N THR A 115 -0.71 -25.04 -4.96
CA THR A 115 -1.34 -26.18 -5.63
C THR A 115 -1.22 -25.91 -7.11
N ASP A 116 0.02 -25.93 -7.55
CA ASP A 116 0.47 -26.42 -8.85
C ASP A 116 1.98 -26.57 -8.64
N GLU A 117 2.43 -27.61 -7.97
CA GLU A 117 2.76 -28.87 -8.63
C GLU A 117 3.67 -28.73 -9.88
N GLU A 118 4.30 -27.57 -10.11
CA GLU A 118 5.55 -27.48 -10.89
C GLU A 118 6.77 -27.90 -10.03
N LEU A 119 6.57 -28.90 -9.17
CA LEU A 119 7.65 -29.79 -8.75
C LEU A 119 7.54 -31.17 -9.41
N ALA A 120 6.47 -31.44 -10.17
CA ALA A 120 6.26 -32.69 -10.88
C ALA A 120 6.67 -32.55 -12.35
N GLY A 121 7.98 -32.45 -12.59
CA GLY A 121 8.54 -33.03 -13.80
C GLY A 121 8.42 -32.23 -15.09
N GLN A 122 8.96 -31.02 -15.13
CA GLN A 122 9.74 -30.65 -16.31
C GLN A 122 11.10 -31.37 -16.19
N PRO A 123 11.28 -32.58 -16.77
CA PRO A 123 12.61 -33.18 -16.81
C PRO A 123 13.54 -32.18 -17.52
N PRO A 124 14.66 -31.80 -16.90
CA PRO A 124 15.60 -30.91 -17.57
C PRO A 124 16.12 -31.66 -18.79
N SER A 125 16.00 -30.98 -19.93
CA SER A 125 16.86 -31.16 -21.09
C SER A 125 16.90 -32.59 -21.64
N VAL A 126 16.17 -32.76 -22.73
CA VAL A 126 16.47 -33.76 -23.77
C VAL A 126 17.97 -33.66 -24.10
N PHE A 127 18.80 -34.45 -23.41
CA PHE A 127 20.22 -34.56 -23.70
C PHE A 127 20.30 -35.34 -25.01
N ARG A 128 20.35 -34.57 -26.09
CA ARG A 128 20.53 -35.04 -27.46
C ARG A 128 21.97 -35.57 -27.62
N GLY A 129 22.28 -36.68 -26.96
CA GLY A 129 23.41 -37.55 -27.26
C GLY A 129 22.81 -38.82 -27.86
N GLY A 130 22.88 -39.02 -29.17
CA GLY A 130 24.16 -39.21 -29.83
C GLY A 130 24.32 -40.72 -29.96
N ASP A 131 23.70 -41.23 -31.02
CA ASP A 131 23.76 -42.58 -31.53
C ASP A 131 25.14 -43.23 -31.33
N LEU A 132 25.19 -44.35 -30.61
CA LEU A 132 26.27 -45.32 -30.82
C LEU A 132 25.68 -46.73 -30.77
N SER A 133 25.02 -47.08 -31.87
CA SER A 133 24.82 -48.47 -32.28
C SER A 133 26.18 -49.17 -32.40
N ARG A 134 26.60 -49.91 -31.36
CA ARG A 134 27.62 -50.96 -31.52
C ARG A 134 26.95 -52.31 -31.45
N GLN A 135 26.48 -52.71 -32.63
CA GLN A 135 26.06 -54.05 -32.98
C GLN A 135 27.19 -55.05 -32.69
N VAL A 136 26.98 -55.93 -31.72
CA VAL A 136 27.81 -57.12 -31.50
C VAL A 136 27.01 -58.32 -32.00
N HIS A 137 26.91 -58.46 -33.32
CA HIS A 137 26.37 -59.66 -33.94
C HIS A 137 27.50 -60.67 -34.07
N LEU A 138 27.74 -61.42 -33.00
CA LEU A 138 28.58 -62.62 -33.04
C LEU A 138 27.71 -63.77 -33.53
N ASP A 139 27.89 -64.13 -34.80
CA ASP A 139 27.32 -65.28 -35.48
C ASP A 139 27.81 -66.58 -34.82
N PRO A 140 26.93 -67.38 -34.19
CA PRO A 140 27.28 -68.71 -33.73
C PRO A 140 26.71 -69.77 -34.69
N SER A 141 27.59 -70.67 -35.11
CA SER A 141 27.23 -72.05 -35.47
C SER A 141 26.67 -72.30 -36.87
N GLY A 142 27.49 -72.04 -37.89
CA GLY A 142 27.41 -72.78 -39.16
C GLY A 142 28.03 -74.19 -39.02
N LEU A 143 27.35 -75.10 -38.33
CA LEU A 143 27.68 -76.52 -38.29
C LEU A 143 27.21 -77.17 -39.61
N GLY A 144 28.10 -77.69 -40.43
CA GLY A 144 27.73 -78.53 -41.57
C GLY A 144 28.92 -79.15 -42.30
N PRO A 145 28.70 -80.11 -43.22
CA PRO A 145 27.56 -81.00 -43.36
C PRO A 145 27.96 -82.48 -43.18
N THR A 146 26.90 -83.29 -43.13
CA THR A 146 26.75 -84.75 -43.03
C THR A 146 27.80 -85.63 -43.69
#